data_AF-A0A4Y8LD36-F1
#
_entry.id   AF-A0A4Y8LD36-F1
#
_cell.length_a   1.000
_cell.length_b   1.000
_cell.length_c   1.000
_cell.angle_alpha   90.00
_cell.angle_beta   90.00
_cell.angle_gamma   90.00
#
_symmetry.space_group_name_H-M   'P 1'
#
loop_
_entity.id
_entity.type
_entity.pdbx_description
1 polymer ?
#
loop_
_entity_poly.entity_id
_entity_poly.type
_entity_poly.pdbx_seq_one_letter_code
_entity_poly.pdbx_strand_id
1 'polypeptide(L)'
;MIQEHQQAVKKAPKYKKLFELIEVSPNAYEKNGVLYFEAIYTNKKGKKTGSAIIPVNGSANEEDAFEAHKHLSVYNAEIATIYGIGGTYLVDDSLKTEPISLLKKETHPDIVKGREEIEKFYEFERLFVREFQEASTFYKDPKIIKLDDFHYLCEKASRMDVYSFNILKILLDEQKIFANWRTAMKEEGLWEKLSKDQHLYYNGLIDETFRVKQTLKSHTLIAGETVEEQFKNRLQDTLAHNKKMELVYREQLRWPKVK
;
A
#
# COMPACT_ATOMS: atom_id res chain seq x y z
N MET A 1 25.41 8.26 3.09
CA MET A 1 24.12 7.83 3.70
C MET A 1 24.28 6.86 4.86
N ILE A 2 24.99 5.73 4.72
CA ILE A 2 25.09 4.72 5.80
C ILE A 2 25.72 5.29 7.08
N GLN A 3 26.82 6.05 6.97
CA GLN A 3 27.51 6.62 8.14
C GLN A 3 26.65 7.67 8.85
N GLU A 4 25.96 8.51 8.09
CA GLU A 4 25.05 9.55 8.57
C GLU A 4 23.83 8.96 9.28
N HIS A 5 23.24 7.91 8.71
CA HIS A 5 22.17 7.16 9.36
C HIS A 5 22.63 6.55 10.70
N GLN A 6 23.82 5.95 10.75
CA GLN A 6 24.38 5.44 12.01
C GLN A 6 24.59 6.53 13.06
N GLN A 7 24.96 7.76 12.65
CA GLN A 7 25.01 8.90 13.57
C GLN A 7 23.61 9.26 14.09
N ALA A 8 22.59 9.25 13.23
CA ALA A 8 21.22 9.50 13.63
C ALA A 8 20.72 8.44 14.64
N VAL A 9 20.99 7.15 14.38
CA VAL A 9 20.69 6.04 15.29
C VAL A 9 21.35 6.24 16.67
N LYS A 10 22.59 6.72 16.72
CA LYS A 10 23.28 7.01 17.99
C LYS A 10 22.69 8.20 18.74
N LYS A 11 22.14 9.20 18.05
CA LYS A 11 21.54 10.41 18.64
C LYS A 11 20.08 10.21 19.05
N ALA A 12 19.33 9.35 18.37
CA ALA A 12 17.90 9.12 18.60
C ALA A 12 17.51 8.72 20.04
N PRO A 13 18.32 7.95 20.81
CA PRO A 13 18.01 7.63 22.21
C PRO A 13 17.80 8.84 23.13
N LYS A 14 18.36 10.01 22.79
CA LYS A 14 18.20 11.25 23.58
C LYS A 14 16.74 11.63 23.81
N TYR A 15 15.85 11.35 22.86
CA TYR A 15 14.43 11.73 22.93
C TYR A 15 13.50 10.57 23.29
N LYS A 16 14.06 9.41 23.62
CA LYS A 16 13.34 8.18 23.94
C LYS A 16 12.85 8.19 25.41
N LYS A 17 11.63 7.72 25.67
CA LYS A 17 11.13 7.45 27.03
C LYS A 17 11.47 6.01 27.44
N LEU A 18 11.30 5.73 28.74
CA LEU A 18 11.53 4.40 29.30
C LEU A 18 10.61 3.36 28.64
N PHE A 19 11.13 2.16 28.41
CA PHE A 19 10.44 1.01 27.79
C PHE A 19 9.95 1.17 26.34
N GLU A 20 10.28 2.26 25.67
CA GLU A 20 10.00 2.37 24.24
C GLU A 20 11.00 1.56 23.40
N LEU A 21 10.64 1.31 22.15
CA LEU A 21 11.56 0.92 21.08
C LEU A 21 11.85 2.15 20.21
N ILE A 22 12.97 2.14 19.51
CA ILE A 22 13.38 3.21 18.59
C ILE A 22 13.61 2.58 17.23
N GLU A 23 13.05 3.21 16.21
CA GLU A 23 13.39 2.97 14.82
C GLU A 23 13.82 4.30 14.19
N VAL A 24 14.90 4.30 13.41
CA VAL A 24 15.31 5.49 12.66
C VAL A 24 15.20 5.17 11.18
N SER A 25 14.33 5.88 10.48
CA SER A 25 14.15 5.72 9.04
C SER A 25 15.50 5.94 8.34
N PRO A 26 15.88 5.08 7.38
CA PRO A 26 17.13 5.25 6.66
C PRO A 26 17.10 6.38 5.64
N ASN A 27 15.90 6.91 5.34
CA ASN A 27 15.70 8.03 4.44
C ASN A 27 15.98 9.36 5.16
N ALA A 28 16.62 10.29 4.46
CA ALA A 28 16.92 11.61 4.98
C ALA A 28 16.28 12.72 4.17
N TYR A 29 16.15 13.89 4.76
CA TYR A 29 15.84 15.13 4.07
C TYR A 29 17.01 16.09 4.24
N GLU A 30 17.43 16.77 3.18
CA GLU A 30 18.52 17.74 3.24
C GLU A 30 17.97 19.16 3.23
N LYS A 31 18.41 19.97 4.20
CA LYS A 31 18.13 21.39 4.25
C LYS A 31 19.38 22.14 4.68
N ASN A 32 19.78 23.15 3.90
CA ASN A 32 20.96 23.98 4.18
C ASN A 32 22.26 23.16 4.44
N GLY A 33 22.45 22.05 3.72
CA GLY A 33 23.62 21.16 3.86
C GLY A 33 23.59 20.23 5.08
N VAL A 34 22.49 20.25 5.86
CA VAL A 34 22.28 19.40 7.03
C VAL A 34 21.31 18.29 6.67
N LEU A 35 21.66 17.04 6.98
CA LEU A 35 20.77 15.90 6.81
C LEU A 35 19.95 15.66 8.06
N TYR A 36 18.66 15.43 7.85
CA TYR A 36 17.68 15.18 8.89
C TYR A 36 17.08 13.79 8.69
N PHE A 37 16.97 13.02 9.77
CA PHE A 37 16.38 11.67 9.77
C PHE A 37 15.20 11.63 10.72
N GLU A 38 14.15 10.85 10.40
CA GLU A 38 13.05 10.65 11.35
C GLU A 38 13.34 9.45 12.25
N ALA A 39 13.29 9.67 13.57
CA ALA A 39 13.23 8.63 14.59
C ALA A 39 11.78 8.45 15.05
N ILE A 40 11.29 7.22 15.05
CA ILE A 40 9.97 6.84 15.54
C ILE A 40 10.14 6.07 16.85
N TYR A 41 9.34 6.44 17.85
CA TYR A 41 9.28 5.78 19.14
C TYR A 41 7.97 5.00 19.26
N THR A 42 8.06 3.73 19.64
CA THR A 42 6.90 2.86 19.81
C THR A 42 6.91 2.19 21.19
N ASN A 43 5.73 1.82 21.68
CA ASN A 43 5.62 0.95 22.86
C ASN A 43 5.81 -0.52 22.49
N LYS A 44 5.84 -1.41 23.50
CA LYS A 44 5.94 -2.88 23.29
C LYS A 44 4.83 -3.49 22.43
N LYS A 45 3.71 -2.79 22.22
CA LYS A 45 2.60 -3.22 21.36
C LYS A 45 2.73 -2.67 19.93
N GLY A 46 3.84 -2.01 19.59
CA GLY A 46 4.07 -1.41 18.28
C GLY A 46 3.34 -0.09 18.03
N LYS A 47 2.61 0.47 19.01
CA LYS A 47 1.92 1.75 18.83
C LYS A 47 2.92 2.92 18.90
N LYS A 48 2.89 3.82 17.92
CA LYS A 48 3.66 5.08 17.92
C LYS A 48 3.30 5.92 19.16
N THR A 49 4.32 6.32 19.91
CA THR A 49 4.22 7.16 21.13
C THR A 49 4.99 8.47 21.01
N GLY A 50 5.71 8.66 19.91
CA GLY A 50 6.39 9.91 19.58
C GLY A 50 7.27 9.79 18.35
N SER A 51 7.80 10.92 17.93
CA SER A 51 8.83 11.00 16.89
C SER A 51 9.85 12.08 17.24
N ALA A 52 11.02 12.06 16.58
CA ALA A 52 11.98 13.15 16.62
C ALA A 52 12.69 13.25 15.28
N ILE A 53 13.01 14.45 14.84
CA ILE A 53 13.90 14.67 13.70
C ILE A 53 15.34 14.71 14.21
N ILE A 54 16.27 14.04 13.54
CA ILE A 54 17.64 13.89 14.02
C ILE A 54 18.57 14.56 13.01
N PRO A 55 19.14 15.73 13.32
CA PRO A 55 20.12 16.37 12.47
C PRO A 55 21.46 15.66 12.63
N VAL A 56 22.09 15.39 11.51
CA VAL A 56 23.49 14.95 11.45
C VAL A 56 24.31 15.98 10.69
N ASN A 57 25.63 15.81 10.61
CA ASN A 57 26.55 16.63 9.81
C ASN A 57 26.43 18.19 9.87
N GLY A 58 25.85 18.77 10.92
CA GLY A 58 25.79 20.23 11.08
C GLY A 58 25.13 20.69 12.37
N SER A 59 24.92 22.00 12.48
CA SER A 59 24.24 22.63 13.62
C SER A 59 22.74 22.43 13.52
N ALA A 60 22.11 22.06 14.62
CA ALA A 60 20.67 21.83 14.68
C ALA A 60 19.90 23.15 14.58
N ASN A 61 19.09 23.31 13.54
CA ASN A 61 18.13 24.39 13.40
C ASN A 61 16.71 23.82 13.54
N GLU A 62 15.87 24.43 14.39
CA GLU A 62 14.52 23.93 14.65
C GLU A 62 13.56 24.12 13.47
N GLU A 63 13.67 25.23 12.74
CA GLU A 63 12.83 25.53 11.57
C GLU A 63 13.12 24.55 10.43
N ASP A 64 14.40 24.32 10.12
CA ASP A 64 14.82 23.33 9.13
C ASP A 64 14.37 21.92 9.53
N ALA A 65 14.44 21.59 10.82
CA ALA A 65 13.98 20.30 11.33
C ALA A 65 12.45 20.15 11.26
N PHE A 66 11.68 21.23 11.41
CA PHE A 66 10.23 21.20 11.20
C PHE A 66 9.89 21.00 9.74
N GLU A 67 10.61 21.65 8.82
CA GLU A 67 10.44 21.42 7.39
C GLU A 67 10.79 19.97 7.02
N ALA A 68 11.90 19.44 7.55
CA ALA A 68 12.26 18.04 7.37
C ALA A 68 11.19 17.08 7.92
N HIS A 69 10.60 17.37 9.09
CA HIS A 69 9.50 16.58 9.65
C HIS A 69 8.35 16.47 8.66
N LYS A 70 7.88 17.60 8.11
CA LYS A 70 6.76 17.66 7.18
C LYS A 70 6.95 16.71 5.99
N HIS A 71 8.17 16.55 5.49
CA HIS A 71 8.48 15.68 4.37
C HIS A 71 8.70 14.22 4.80
N LEU A 72 9.51 13.99 5.83
CA LEU A 72 9.88 12.65 6.27
C LEU A 72 8.69 11.88 6.85
N SER A 73 7.87 12.51 7.69
CA SER A 73 6.80 11.82 8.40
C SER A 73 5.74 11.26 7.44
N VAL A 74 5.37 12.04 6.42
CA VAL A 74 4.40 11.61 5.41
C VAL A 74 5.01 10.63 4.43
N TYR A 75 6.27 10.83 4.02
CA TYR A 75 6.98 9.91 3.13
C TYR A 75 7.12 8.51 3.74
N ASN A 76 7.55 8.43 5.00
CA ASN A 76 7.69 7.16 5.71
C ASN A 76 6.33 6.51 6.00
N ALA A 77 5.29 7.32 6.28
CA ALA A 77 3.94 6.81 6.44
C ALA A 77 3.42 6.17 5.14
N GLU A 78 3.67 6.78 3.98
CA GLU A 78 3.29 6.21 2.67
C GLU A 78 4.00 4.90 2.37
N ILE A 79 5.30 4.78 2.68
CA ILE A 79 6.02 3.51 2.56
C ILE A 79 5.37 2.44 3.43
N ALA A 80 5.04 2.77 4.68
CA ALA A 80 4.40 1.83 5.59
C ALA A 80 3.00 1.42 5.10
N THR A 81 2.23 2.34 4.53
CA THR A 81 0.94 2.06 3.88
C THR A 81 1.10 1.09 2.73
N ILE A 82 2.00 1.39 1.78
CA ILE A 82 2.26 0.55 0.60
C ILE A 82 2.72 -0.86 1.02
N TYR A 83 3.62 -0.96 1.99
CA TYR A 83 4.07 -2.24 2.52
C TYR A 83 2.93 -3.01 3.21
N GLY A 84 2.09 -2.31 3.97
CA GLY A 84 0.95 -2.90 4.68
C GLY A 84 -0.11 -3.53 3.78
N ILE A 85 -0.31 -2.97 2.58
CA ILE A 85 -1.28 -3.49 1.60
C ILE A 85 -0.64 -4.39 0.54
N GLY A 86 0.67 -4.29 0.30
CA GLY A 86 1.36 -4.91 -0.82
C GLY A 86 1.31 -6.43 -0.86
N GLY A 87 1.19 -7.07 0.30
CA GLY A 87 1.13 -8.54 0.41
C GLY A 87 -0.18 -9.18 -0.06
N THR A 88 -1.24 -8.40 -0.27
CA THR A 88 -2.59 -8.94 -0.46
C THR A 88 -2.78 -9.69 -1.77
N TYR A 89 -2.08 -9.30 -2.85
CA TYR A 89 -2.31 -9.83 -4.21
C TYR A 89 -1.10 -10.52 -4.84
N LEU A 90 -0.05 -10.78 -4.06
CA LEU A 90 1.13 -11.52 -4.49
C LEU A 90 0.82 -13.03 -4.53
N VAL A 91 0.07 -13.44 -5.53
CA VAL A 91 -0.28 -14.84 -5.81
C VAL A 91 0.40 -15.26 -7.11
N ASP A 92 0.86 -16.50 -7.18
CA ASP A 92 1.51 -17.08 -8.36
C ASP A 92 0.62 -16.96 -9.61
N ASP A 93 1.17 -16.40 -10.70
CA ASP A 93 0.46 -16.17 -11.96
C ASP A 93 -0.06 -17.45 -12.62
N SER A 94 0.55 -18.61 -12.34
CA SER A 94 0.11 -19.91 -12.86
C SER A 94 -1.26 -20.33 -12.32
N LEU A 95 -1.59 -19.92 -11.09
CA LEU A 95 -2.91 -20.18 -10.48
C LEU A 95 -4.04 -19.44 -11.22
N LYS A 96 -3.67 -18.40 -11.98
CA LYS A 96 -4.59 -17.47 -12.66
C LYS A 96 -4.68 -17.76 -14.15
N THR A 97 -3.53 -17.91 -14.81
CA THR A 97 -3.43 -17.93 -16.28
C THR A 97 -3.72 -19.29 -16.91
N GLU A 98 -3.33 -20.39 -16.26
CA GLU A 98 -3.58 -21.74 -16.79
C GLU A 98 -5.08 -22.07 -16.89
N PRO A 99 -5.91 -21.81 -15.88
CA PRO A 99 -7.35 -22.06 -15.97
C PRO A 99 -8.02 -21.23 -17.07
N ILE A 100 -7.67 -19.95 -17.24
CA ILE A 100 -8.18 -19.14 -18.36
C ILE A 100 -7.82 -19.77 -19.70
N SER A 101 -6.59 -20.29 -19.83
CA SER A 101 -6.14 -20.91 -21.08
C SER A 101 -6.93 -22.17 -21.43
N LEU A 102 -7.34 -22.96 -20.43
CA LEU A 102 -8.19 -24.14 -20.61
C LEU A 102 -9.58 -23.75 -21.16
N LEU A 103 -10.04 -22.54 -20.87
CA LEU A 103 -11.39 -22.07 -21.19
C LEU A 103 -11.50 -21.37 -22.55
N LYS A 104 -10.41 -21.15 -23.27
CA LYS A 104 -10.42 -20.34 -24.52
C LYS A 104 -11.28 -20.90 -25.64
N LYS A 105 -11.53 -22.22 -25.64
CA LYS A 105 -12.32 -22.90 -26.68
C LYS A 105 -13.77 -23.16 -26.28
N GLU A 106 -14.13 -22.82 -25.04
CA GLU A 106 -15.46 -23.11 -24.51
C GLU A 106 -16.51 -22.12 -24.99
N THR A 107 -17.71 -22.65 -25.22
CA THR A 107 -18.86 -21.88 -25.74
C THR A 107 -20.02 -21.80 -24.76
N HIS A 108 -19.95 -22.52 -23.62
CA HIS A 108 -20.99 -22.44 -22.59
C HIS A 108 -21.13 -20.99 -22.08
N PRO A 109 -22.31 -20.36 -22.14
CA PRO A 109 -22.47 -18.93 -21.87
C PRO A 109 -21.98 -18.50 -20.49
N ASP A 110 -22.26 -19.28 -19.44
CA ASP A 110 -21.79 -18.98 -18.08
C ASP A 110 -20.28 -19.17 -17.92
N ILE A 111 -19.66 -20.07 -18.70
CA ILE A 111 -18.21 -20.25 -18.70
C ILE A 111 -17.54 -19.04 -19.34
N VAL A 112 -18.07 -18.58 -20.48
CA VAL A 112 -17.57 -17.39 -21.20
C VAL A 112 -17.69 -16.15 -20.33
N LYS A 113 -18.86 -15.90 -19.73
CA LYS A 113 -19.07 -14.74 -18.83
C LYS A 113 -18.17 -14.78 -17.61
N GLY A 114 -18.06 -15.95 -16.96
CA GLY A 114 -17.16 -16.11 -15.82
C GLY A 114 -15.70 -15.85 -16.19
N ARG A 115 -15.25 -16.34 -17.35
CA ARG A 115 -13.90 -16.08 -17.87
C ARG A 115 -13.66 -14.58 -18.06
N GLU A 116 -14.60 -13.85 -18.66
CA GLU A 116 -14.48 -12.41 -18.87
C GLU A 116 -14.35 -11.63 -17.55
N GLU A 117 -15.13 -11.97 -16.52
CA GLU A 117 -15.02 -11.32 -15.21
C GLU A 117 -13.74 -11.71 -14.45
N ILE A 118 -13.31 -12.97 -14.56
CA ILE A 118 -12.03 -13.43 -14.02
C ILE A 118 -10.86 -12.68 -14.68
N GLU A 119 -10.90 -12.50 -16.01
CA GLU A 119 -9.89 -11.74 -16.76
C GLU A 119 -9.81 -10.27 -16.31
N LYS A 120 -10.97 -9.61 -16.12
CA LYS A 120 -11.01 -8.23 -15.58
C LYS A 120 -10.46 -8.16 -14.16
N PHE A 121 -10.84 -9.10 -13.30
CA PHE A 121 -10.34 -9.21 -11.94
C PHE A 121 -8.80 -9.34 -11.92
N TYR A 122 -8.25 -10.22 -12.76
CA TYR A 122 -6.80 -10.39 -12.87
C TYR A 122 -6.06 -9.20 -13.45
N GLU A 123 -6.66 -8.47 -14.40
CA GLU A 123 -6.04 -7.26 -14.91
C GLU A 123 -5.78 -6.26 -13.78
N PHE A 124 -6.76 -6.06 -12.88
CA PHE A 124 -6.57 -5.20 -11.71
C PHE A 124 -5.56 -5.75 -10.71
N GLU A 125 -5.54 -7.06 -10.44
CA GLU A 125 -4.48 -7.65 -9.59
C GLU A 125 -3.09 -7.42 -10.18
N ARG A 126 -2.92 -7.61 -11.50
CA ARG A 126 -1.65 -7.40 -12.20
C ARG A 126 -1.22 -5.95 -12.11
N LEU A 127 -2.14 -5.02 -12.35
CA LEU A 127 -1.88 -3.59 -12.22
C LEU A 127 -1.48 -3.23 -10.78
N PHE A 128 -2.18 -3.75 -9.78
CA PHE A 128 -1.82 -3.57 -8.37
C PHE A 128 -0.39 -4.07 -8.08
N VAL A 129 -0.08 -5.30 -8.47
CA VAL A 129 1.24 -5.92 -8.23
C VAL A 129 2.34 -5.10 -8.91
N ARG A 130 2.08 -4.61 -10.13
CA ARG A 130 3.01 -3.73 -10.83
C ARG A 130 3.29 -2.44 -10.05
N GLU A 131 2.25 -1.74 -9.59
CA GLU A 131 2.45 -0.51 -8.80
C GLU A 131 3.21 -0.79 -7.50
N PHE A 132 2.90 -1.91 -6.82
CA PHE A 132 3.60 -2.33 -5.62
C PHE A 132 5.08 -2.62 -5.87
N GLN A 133 5.42 -3.33 -6.95
CA GLN A 133 6.79 -3.65 -7.32
C GLN A 133 7.57 -2.40 -7.73
N GLU A 134 6.96 -1.51 -8.50
CA GLU A 134 7.55 -0.23 -8.88
C GLU A 134 7.84 0.63 -7.65
N ALA A 135 6.87 0.76 -6.73
CA ALA A 135 7.06 1.47 -5.47
C ALA A 135 8.13 0.81 -4.59
N SER A 136 8.06 -0.51 -4.39
CA SER A 136 9.01 -1.27 -3.59
C SER A 136 10.44 -1.13 -4.08
N THR A 137 10.64 -1.15 -5.40
CA THR A 137 11.94 -0.92 -6.02
C THR A 137 12.40 0.51 -5.77
N PHE A 138 11.49 1.49 -5.87
CA PHE A 138 11.80 2.90 -5.71
C PHE A 138 12.25 3.29 -4.30
N TYR A 139 11.71 2.67 -3.25
CA TYR A 139 12.10 2.93 -1.85
C TYR A 139 13.04 1.88 -1.24
N LYS A 140 13.53 0.92 -2.04
CA LYS A 140 14.38 -0.18 -1.55
C LYS A 140 15.64 0.31 -0.87
N ASP A 141 16.29 1.32 -1.45
CA ASP A 141 17.57 1.83 -0.99
C ASP A 141 17.42 3.16 -0.24
N PRO A 142 18.19 3.38 0.85
CA PRO A 142 18.20 4.65 1.57
C PRO A 142 18.57 5.82 0.66
N LYS A 143 17.79 6.90 0.71
CA LYS A 143 18.06 8.11 -0.11
C LYS A 143 17.76 9.42 0.63
N ILE A 144 18.26 10.50 0.05
CA ILE A 144 17.84 11.86 0.38
C ILE A 144 16.55 12.12 -0.40
N ILE A 145 15.43 12.29 0.29
CA ILE A 145 14.11 12.43 -0.31
C ILE A 145 13.89 13.86 -0.80
N LYS A 146 13.20 13.96 -1.93
CA LYS A 146 12.69 15.18 -2.54
C LYS A 146 11.16 15.19 -2.48
N LEU A 147 10.57 16.36 -2.72
CA LEU A 147 9.11 16.48 -2.79
C LEU A 147 8.51 15.58 -3.88
N ASP A 148 9.20 15.45 -5.02
CA ASP A 148 8.75 14.57 -6.11
C ASP A 148 8.76 13.09 -5.71
N ASP A 149 9.66 12.67 -4.80
CA ASP A 149 9.64 11.29 -4.29
C ASP A 149 8.36 11.02 -3.49
N PHE A 150 7.90 12.00 -2.71
CA PHE A 150 6.65 11.90 -1.97
C PHE A 150 5.43 11.88 -2.89
N HIS A 151 5.38 12.75 -3.90
CA HIS A 151 4.29 12.75 -4.87
C HIS A 151 4.22 11.44 -5.65
N TYR A 152 5.37 10.89 -6.04
CA TYR A 152 5.44 9.58 -6.69
C TYR A 152 4.84 8.48 -5.80
N LEU A 153 5.21 8.39 -4.52
CA LEU A 153 4.63 7.40 -3.61
C LEU A 153 3.13 7.60 -3.40
N CYS A 154 2.65 8.85 -3.27
CA CYS A 154 1.22 9.13 -3.17
C CYS A 154 0.46 8.67 -4.41
N GLU A 155 1.05 8.86 -5.60
CA GLU A 155 0.46 8.38 -6.85
C GLU A 155 0.38 6.84 -6.85
N LYS A 156 1.47 6.15 -6.48
CA LYS A 156 1.50 4.68 -6.40
C LYS A 156 0.48 4.13 -5.40
N ALA A 157 0.46 4.66 -4.18
CA ALA A 157 -0.52 4.27 -3.16
C ALA A 157 -1.97 4.50 -3.63
N SER A 158 -2.24 5.65 -4.25
CA SER A 158 -3.59 5.97 -4.75
C SER A 158 -4.02 5.04 -5.89
N ARG A 159 -3.11 4.65 -6.79
CA ARG A 159 -3.38 3.66 -7.83
C ARG A 159 -3.68 2.28 -7.22
N MET A 160 -2.86 1.86 -6.26
CA MET A 160 -3.07 0.60 -5.53
C MET A 160 -4.43 0.56 -4.83
N ASP A 161 -4.83 1.63 -4.15
CA ASP A 161 -6.15 1.74 -3.52
C ASP A 161 -7.30 1.60 -4.53
N VAL A 162 -7.18 2.25 -5.69
CA VAL A 162 -8.20 2.17 -6.74
C VAL A 162 -8.27 0.77 -7.35
N TYR A 163 -7.14 0.14 -7.60
CA TYR A 163 -7.13 -1.24 -8.09
C TYR A 163 -7.72 -2.20 -7.06
N SER A 164 -7.34 -2.09 -5.79
CA SER A 164 -7.93 -2.89 -4.71
C SER A 164 -9.44 -2.66 -4.59
N PHE A 165 -9.90 -1.41 -4.69
CA PHE A 165 -11.32 -1.08 -4.70
C PHE A 165 -12.07 -1.75 -5.86
N ASN A 166 -11.52 -1.71 -7.08
CA ASN A 166 -12.16 -2.34 -8.25
C ASN A 166 -12.15 -3.87 -8.16
N ILE A 167 -11.09 -4.47 -7.63
CA ILE A 167 -11.03 -5.91 -7.31
C ILE A 167 -12.19 -6.28 -6.35
N LEU A 168 -12.33 -5.55 -5.24
CA LEU A 168 -13.39 -5.80 -4.26
C LEU A 168 -14.79 -5.60 -4.85
N LYS A 169 -14.95 -4.60 -5.75
CA LYS A 169 -16.19 -4.34 -6.45
C LYS A 169 -16.58 -5.49 -7.38
N ILE A 170 -15.64 -6.00 -8.19
CA ILE A 170 -15.88 -7.16 -9.06
C ILE A 170 -16.30 -8.39 -8.24
N LEU A 171 -15.59 -8.69 -7.15
CA LEU A 171 -15.93 -9.82 -6.27
C LEU A 171 -17.32 -9.70 -5.64
N LEU A 172 -17.77 -8.48 -5.38
CA LEU A 172 -19.06 -8.21 -4.76
C LEU A 172 -20.21 -8.22 -5.78
N ASP A 173 -20.05 -7.49 -6.87
CA ASP A 173 -21.09 -7.24 -7.86
C ASP A 173 -21.31 -8.50 -8.73
N GLU A 174 -20.25 -9.25 -9.04
CA GLU A 174 -20.27 -10.40 -9.95
C GLU A 174 -20.30 -11.76 -9.25
N GLN A 175 -20.64 -11.79 -7.95
CA GLN A 175 -20.69 -13.03 -7.16
C GLN A 175 -21.55 -14.12 -7.82
N LYS A 176 -22.69 -13.73 -8.39
CA LYS A 176 -23.59 -14.66 -9.09
C LYS A 176 -22.95 -15.23 -10.35
N ILE A 177 -22.20 -14.41 -11.09
CA ILE A 177 -21.49 -14.86 -12.29
C ILE A 177 -20.44 -15.91 -11.91
N PHE A 178 -19.64 -15.67 -10.86
CA PHE A 178 -18.65 -16.65 -10.41
C PHE A 178 -19.28 -17.95 -9.88
N ALA A 179 -20.42 -17.86 -9.19
CA ALA A 179 -21.15 -19.05 -8.75
C ALA A 179 -21.67 -19.88 -9.92
N ASN A 180 -22.29 -19.23 -10.92
CA ASN A 180 -22.77 -19.88 -12.13
C ASN A 180 -21.62 -20.49 -12.94
N TRP A 181 -20.52 -19.75 -13.09
CA TRP A 181 -19.31 -20.23 -13.75
C TRP A 181 -18.77 -21.52 -13.11
N ARG A 182 -18.67 -21.57 -11.77
CA ARG A 182 -18.25 -22.80 -11.06
C ARG A 182 -19.18 -23.97 -11.31
N THR A 183 -20.49 -23.74 -11.35
CA THR A 183 -21.48 -24.79 -11.66
C THR A 183 -21.28 -25.32 -13.08
N ALA A 184 -21.21 -24.43 -14.08
CA ALA A 184 -21.01 -24.83 -15.48
C ALA A 184 -19.66 -25.54 -15.68
N MET A 185 -18.59 -25.08 -15.02
CA MET A 185 -17.28 -25.75 -15.03
C MET A 185 -17.34 -27.20 -14.55
N LYS A 186 -18.18 -27.50 -13.54
CA LYS A 186 -18.37 -28.86 -13.02
C LYS A 186 -19.22 -29.70 -13.97
N GLU A 187 -20.26 -29.12 -14.56
CA GLU A 187 -21.12 -29.79 -15.53
C GLU A 187 -20.34 -30.22 -16.79
N GLU A 188 -19.40 -29.38 -17.25
CA GLU A 188 -18.52 -29.66 -18.39
C GLU A 188 -17.27 -30.49 -18.02
N GLY A 189 -17.13 -30.92 -16.75
CA GLY A 189 -15.98 -31.70 -16.28
C GLY A 189 -14.63 -30.97 -16.38
N LEU A 190 -14.66 -29.63 -16.44
CA LEU A 190 -13.49 -28.76 -16.52
C LEU A 190 -12.95 -28.41 -15.13
N TRP A 191 -13.83 -28.39 -14.13
CA TRP A 191 -13.45 -28.10 -12.75
C TRP A 191 -12.42 -29.11 -12.22
N GLU A 192 -12.60 -30.38 -12.53
CA GLU A 192 -11.75 -31.50 -12.09
C GLU A 192 -10.36 -31.48 -12.73
N LYS A 193 -10.19 -30.72 -13.83
CA LYS A 193 -8.90 -30.53 -14.50
C LYS A 193 -8.02 -29.49 -13.81
N LEU A 194 -8.58 -28.72 -12.89
CA LEU A 194 -7.83 -27.73 -12.12
C LEU A 194 -6.99 -28.41 -11.04
N SER A 195 -5.83 -27.83 -10.75
CA SER A 195 -4.99 -28.25 -9.62
C SER A 195 -5.68 -27.93 -8.28
N LYS A 196 -5.22 -28.58 -7.21
CA LYS A 196 -5.70 -28.31 -5.85
C LYS A 196 -5.56 -26.83 -5.47
N ASP A 197 -4.45 -26.21 -5.86
CA ASP A 197 -4.19 -24.80 -5.53
C ASP A 197 -5.09 -23.86 -6.34
N GLN A 198 -5.38 -24.21 -7.60
CA GLN A 198 -6.37 -23.50 -8.42
C GLN A 198 -7.78 -23.61 -7.80
N HIS A 199 -8.18 -24.78 -7.29
CA HIS A 199 -9.45 -24.91 -6.55
C HIS A 199 -9.50 -24.02 -5.32
N LEU A 200 -8.43 -23.98 -4.52
CA LEU A 200 -8.38 -23.13 -3.34
C LEU A 200 -8.50 -21.66 -3.71
N TYR A 201 -7.78 -21.24 -4.75
CA TYR A 201 -7.82 -19.88 -5.25
C TYR A 201 -9.22 -19.45 -5.71
N TYR A 202 -9.87 -20.20 -6.61
CA TYR A 202 -11.21 -19.85 -7.12
C TYR A 202 -12.30 -19.97 -6.06
N ASN A 203 -12.23 -20.94 -5.14
CA ASN A 203 -13.19 -20.99 -4.04
C ASN A 203 -13.03 -19.76 -3.11
N GLY A 204 -11.80 -19.27 -2.92
CA GLY A 204 -11.56 -18.00 -2.23
C GLY A 204 -12.29 -16.83 -2.90
N LEU A 205 -12.22 -16.72 -4.23
CA LEU A 205 -12.93 -15.69 -4.98
C LEU A 205 -14.46 -15.78 -4.83
N ILE A 206 -15.00 -17.00 -4.81
CA ILE A 206 -16.46 -17.23 -4.81
C ILE A 206 -17.06 -17.10 -3.39
N ASP A 207 -16.36 -17.61 -2.38
CA ASP A 207 -16.94 -17.85 -1.06
C ASP A 207 -16.64 -16.72 -0.04
N GLU A 208 -15.73 -15.77 -0.32
CA GLU A 208 -15.31 -14.71 0.64
C GLU A 208 -16.21 -13.45 0.70
N THR A 209 -17.44 -13.49 0.18
CA THR A 209 -18.31 -12.30 0.03
C THR A 209 -18.57 -11.53 1.32
N PHE A 210 -18.65 -12.20 2.48
CA PHE A 210 -18.85 -11.50 3.76
C PHE A 210 -17.66 -10.62 4.14
N ARG A 211 -16.43 -11.14 3.97
CA ARG A 211 -15.20 -10.40 4.23
C ARG A 211 -15.05 -9.24 3.25
N VAL A 212 -15.30 -9.48 1.96
CA VAL A 212 -15.29 -8.45 0.91
C VAL A 212 -16.26 -7.31 1.26
N LYS A 213 -17.48 -7.62 1.69
CA LYS A 213 -18.46 -6.60 2.13
C LYS A 213 -17.99 -5.79 3.34
N GLN A 214 -17.35 -6.43 4.32
CA GLN A 214 -16.82 -5.72 5.48
C GLN A 214 -15.66 -4.82 5.10
N THR A 215 -14.74 -5.31 4.27
CA THR A 215 -13.59 -4.55 3.76
C THR A 215 -14.05 -3.36 2.92
N LEU A 216 -15.02 -3.53 2.01
CA LEU A 216 -15.50 -2.43 1.18
C LEU A 216 -16.20 -1.34 2.02
N LYS A 217 -16.92 -1.71 3.08
CA LYS A 217 -17.54 -0.76 4.02
C LYS A 217 -16.53 0.05 4.83
N SER A 218 -15.36 -0.51 5.10
CA SER A 218 -14.28 0.22 5.80
C SER A 218 -13.43 1.07 4.85
N HIS A 219 -13.51 0.84 3.53
CA HIS A 219 -12.86 1.68 2.54
C HIS A 219 -13.65 2.97 2.33
N THR A 220 -12.93 4.07 2.13
CA THR A 220 -13.55 5.31 1.68
C THR A 220 -14.04 5.08 0.26
N LEU A 221 -15.32 5.37 -0.03
CA LEU A 221 -15.85 5.31 -1.38
C LEU A 221 -14.98 6.16 -2.31
N ILE A 222 -14.43 5.55 -3.35
CA ILE A 222 -13.65 6.27 -4.35
C ILE A 222 -14.61 6.76 -5.43
N ALA A 223 -14.80 8.07 -5.50
CA ALA A 223 -15.67 8.70 -6.50
C ALA A 223 -15.06 8.65 -7.90
N GLY A 224 -15.89 8.49 -8.92
CA GLY A 224 -15.49 8.49 -10.34
C GLY A 224 -16.14 7.35 -11.12
N GLU A 225 -16.54 7.64 -12.36
CA GLU A 225 -17.14 6.66 -13.27
C GLU A 225 -16.07 5.84 -13.99
N THR A 226 -14.91 6.43 -14.23
CA THR A 226 -13.75 5.79 -14.87
C THR A 226 -12.63 5.54 -13.87
N VAL A 227 -11.71 4.63 -14.21
CA VAL A 227 -10.52 4.33 -13.42
C VAL A 227 -9.63 5.57 -13.29
N GLU A 228 -9.51 6.37 -14.35
CA GLU A 228 -8.73 7.61 -14.36
C GLU A 228 -9.33 8.68 -13.44
N GLU A 229 -10.66 8.82 -13.43
CA GLU A 229 -11.35 9.71 -12.49
C GLU A 229 -11.17 9.26 -11.05
N GLN A 230 -11.30 7.96 -10.79
CA GLN A 230 -11.06 7.37 -9.48
C GLN A 230 -9.64 7.64 -8.99
N PHE A 231 -8.62 7.48 -9.84
CA PHE A 231 -7.24 7.82 -9.49
C PHE A 231 -7.08 9.30 -9.14
N LYS A 232 -7.62 10.19 -9.98
CA LYS A 232 -7.50 11.63 -9.77
C LYS A 232 -8.12 12.03 -8.44
N ASN A 233 -9.32 11.55 -8.17
CA ASN A 233 -10.04 11.84 -6.93
C ASN A 233 -9.31 11.23 -5.73
N ARG A 234 -8.87 9.96 -5.83
CA ARG A 234 -8.13 9.30 -4.76
C ARG A 234 -6.82 10.01 -4.44
N LEU A 235 -6.06 10.44 -5.44
CA LEU A 235 -4.82 11.18 -5.25
C LEU A 235 -5.07 12.52 -4.54
N GLN A 236 -6.12 13.24 -4.91
CA GLN A 236 -6.50 14.48 -4.22
C GLN A 236 -6.83 14.22 -2.74
N ASP A 237 -7.60 13.17 -2.47
CA ASP A 237 -7.95 12.76 -1.10
C ASP A 237 -6.72 12.35 -0.30
N THR A 238 -5.81 11.57 -0.88
CA THR A 238 -4.54 11.15 -0.25
C THR A 238 -3.68 12.36 0.11
N LEU A 239 -3.51 13.31 -0.81
CA LEU A 239 -2.75 14.54 -0.54
C LEU A 239 -3.40 15.39 0.56
N ALA A 240 -4.73 15.51 0.57
CA ALA A 240 -5.45 16.23 1.61
C ALA A 240 -5.37 15.52 2.96
N HIS A 241 -5.47 14.18 2.98
CA HIS A 241 -5.30 13.36 4.17
C HIS A 241 -3.89 13.52 4.75
N ASN A 242 -2.85 13.42 3.92
CA ASN A 242 -1.46 13.55 4.36
C ASN A 242 -1.15 14.93 4.95
N LYS A 243 -1.74 15.99 4.39
CA LYS A 243 -1.65 17.33 4.97
C LYS A 243 -2.27 17.41 6.37
N LYS A 244 -3.38 16.69 6.62
CA LYS A 244 -3.99 16.61 7.96
C LYS A 244 -3.18 15.73 8.90
N MET A 245 -2.66 14.60 8.42
CA MET A 245 -1.86 13.66 9.21
C MET A 245 -0.53 14.26 9.65
N GLU A 246 0.09 15.11 8.83
CA GLU A 246 1.31 15.83 9.21
C GLU A 246 1.09 16.67 10.49
N LEU A 247 -0.05 17.35 10.62
CA LEU A 247 -0.39 18.10 11.82
C LEU A 247 -0.52 17.18 13.05
N VAL A 248 -1.15 16.02 12.89
CA VAL A 248 -1.27 15.01 13.96
C VAL A 248 0.10 14.44 14.34
N TYR A 249 0.97 14.18 13.37
CA TYR A 249 2.32 13.71 13.64
C TYR A 249 3.16 14.76 14.35
N ARG A 250 2.95 16.04 14.02
CA ARG A 250 3.62 17.16 14.67
C ARG A 250 3.28 17.27 16.16
N GLU A 251 2.05 16.95 16.57
CA GLU A 251 1.67 16.89 18.00
C GLU A 251 2.45 15.84 18.79
N GLN A 252 2.96 14.80 18.12
CA GLN A 252 3.75 13.72 18.71
C GLN A 252 5.26 13.95 18.63
N LEU A 253 5.68 15.08 18.04
CA LEU A 253 7.08 15.42 17.80
C LEU A 253 7.75 15.89 19.10
N ARG A 254 8.82 15.19 19.48
CA ARG A 254 9.60 15.50 20.69
C ARG A 254 10.71 16.49 20.43
N TRP A 255 11.22 16.49 19.20
CA TRP A 255 12.15 17.48 18.70
C TRP A 255 12.02 17.59 17.17
N PRO A 256 12.02 18.80 16.60
CA PRO A 256 11.98 20.11 17.28
C PRO A 256 10.71 20.28 18.12
N LYS A 257 10.77 21.11 19.17
CA LYS A 257 9.63 21.30 20.08
C LYS A 257 8.63 22.26 19.44
N VAL A 258 7.36 21.84 19.35
CA VAL A 258 6.27 22.74 18.98
C VAL A 258 6.15 23.81 20.07
N LYS A 259 6.26 25.09 19.70
CA LYS A 259 6.04 26.22 20.61
C LYS A 259 4.55 26.39 20.91
#